data_AF-A0A3D3S2M9-F1
#
_entry.id   AF-A0A3D3S2M9-F1
#
_cell.length_a   1.000
_cell.length_b   1.000
_cell.length_c   1.000
_cell.angle_alpha   90.00
_cell.angle_beta   90.00
_cell.angle_gamma   90.00
#
_symmetry.space_group_name_H-M   'P 1'
#
loop_
_entity.id
_entity.type
_entity.pdbx_description
1 polymer ?
#
loop_
_entity_poly.entity_id
_entity_poly.type
_entity_poly.pdbx_seq_one_letter_code
_entity_poly.pdbx_strand_id
1 'polypeptide(L)' 'MLDLADRFKAHTVYLEVRPSNAVARALYKSLGFRRIGVRKSYYPALPGDVREDALQLARDIA' A
#
# COMPACT_ATOMS: atom_id res chain seq x y z
N MET A 1 2.61 8.04 11.87
CA MET A 1 3.13 6.73 11.38
C MET A 1 4.45 6.93 10.66
N LEU A 2 4.54 7.85 9.68
CA LEU A 2 5.81 8.21 9.04
C LEU A 2 6.80 8.87 10.01
N ASP A 3 6.32 9.71 10.93
CA ASP A 3 7.17 10.32 11.99
C ASP A 3 7.73 9.26 12.95
N LEU A 4 7.03 8.14 13.11
CA LEU A 4 7.51 7.02 13.90
C LEU A 4 8.60 6.25 13.15
N ALA A 5 8.42 6.06 11.84
CA ALA A 5 9.42 5.43 10.97
C ALA A 5 10.75 6.21 10.98
N ASP A 6 10.68 7.54 10.93
CA ASP A 6 11.84 8.42 11.07
C ASP A 6 12.52 8.27 12.45
N ARG A 7 11.73 8.29 13.53
CA ARG A 7 12.25 8.07 14.90
C ARG A 7 12.96 6.72 15.07
N PHE A 8 12.51 5.68 14.38
CA PHE A 8 13.14 4.36 14.43
C PHE A 8 14.20 4.13 13.35
N LYS A 9 14.59 5.17 12.59
CA LYS A 9 15.58 5.05 11.50
C LYS A 9 15.20 3.97 10.48
N ALA A 10 13.91 3.81 10.23
CA ALA A 10 13.43 2.94 9.17
C ALA A 10 13.83 3.55 7.82
N HIS A 11 14.32 2.72 6.90
CA HIS A 11 14.77 3.20 5.59
C HIS A 11 13.62 3.29 4.59
N THR A 12 12.63 2.40 4.72
CA THR A 12 11.50 2.31 3.80
C THR A 12 10.25 1.87 4.56
N VAL A 13 9.12 2.50 4.26
CA VAL A 13 7.78 2.11 4.72
C VAL A 13 7.05 1.41 3.58
N TYR A 14 6.49 0.24 3.87
CA TYR A 14 5.71 -0.55 2.93
C TYR A 14 4.24 -0.56 3.33
N LEU A 15 3.35 -0.59 2.35
CA LEU A 15 1.93 -0.82 2.57
C LEU A 15 1.29 -1.52 1.37
N GLU A 16 0.11 -2.08 1.59
CA GLU A 16 -0.70 -2.74 0.57
C GLU A 16 -2.07 -2.05 0.47
N VAL A 17 -2.58 -1.88 -0.75
CA VAL A 17 -3.90 -1.26 -0.99
C VAL A 17 -4.65 -1.99 -2.10
N ARG A 18 -5.97 -2.14 -1.94
CA ARG A 18 -6.86 -2.67 -2.99
C ARG A 18 -6.82 -1.76 -4.24
N PRO A 19 -6.67 -2.31 -5.46
CA PRO A 19 -6.78 -1.54 -6.71
C PRO A 19 -8.05 -0.70 -6.81
N SER A 20 -9.18 -1.24 -6.34
CA SER A 20 -10.49 -0.58 -6.30
C SER A 20 -10.55 0.63 -5.36
N ASN A 21 -9.68 0.72 -4.35
CA ASN A 21 -9.66 1.84 -3.42
C ASN A 21 -8.91 3.05 -4.02
N ALA A 22 -9.56 3.74 -4.96
CA ALA A 22 -9.00 4.89 -5.66
C ALA A 22 -8.60 6.03 -4.70
N VAL A 23 -9.38 6.26 -3.64
CA VAL A 23 -9.13 7.33 -2.66
C VAL A 23 -7.83 7.07 -1.90
N ALA A 24 -7.65 5.87 -1.33
CA ALA A 24 -6.42 5.51 -0.63
C ALA A 24 -5.21 5.53 -1.57
N ARG A 25 -5.37 5.05 -2.82
CA ARG A 25 -4.29 5.11 -3.82
C ARG A 25 -3.85 6.54 -4.12
N ALA A 26 -4.78 7.48 -4.25
CA ALA A 26 -4.46 8.89 -4.47
C ALA A 26 -3.74 9.49 -3.26
N LEU A 27 -4.23 9.21 -2.04
CA LEU A 27 -3.59 9.65 -0.79
C LEU A 27 -2.16 9.12 -0.66
N TYR A 28 -1.94 7.82 -0.85
CA TYR A 28 -0.59 7.26 -0.72
C TYR A 28 0.36 7.81 -1.77
N LYS A 29 -0.13 8.03 -2.99
CA LYS A 29 0.64 8.71 -4.04
C LYS A 29 1.04 10.14 -3.62
N SER A 30 0.11 10.93 -3.06
CA SER A 30 0.42 12.30 -2.60
C SER A 30 1.37 12.31 -1.41
N LEU A 31 1.37 11.24 -0.60
CA LEU A 31 2.32 11.04 0.49
C LEU A 31 3.69 10.51 0.03
N GLY A 32 3.93 10.35 -1.28
CA GLY A 32 5.23 9.93 -1.83
C GLY A 32 5.44 8.41 -1.89
N PHE A 33 4.39 7.61 -1.72
CA PHE A 33 4.48 6.17 -1.96
C PHE A 33 4.46 5.87 -3.46
N ARG A 34 5.31 4.93 -3.88
CA ARG A 34 5.40 4.40 -5.23
C ARG A 34 5.02 2.92 -5.28
N ARG A 35 4.40 2.47 -6.37
CA ARG A 35 4.08 1.05 -6.57
C ARG A 35 5.35 0.25 -6.83
N ILE A 36 5.54 -0.82 -6.09
CA ILE A 36 6.66 -1.74 -6.21
C ILE A 36 6.25 -3.15 -6.68
N GLY A 37 4.96 -3.48 -6.60
CA GLY A 37 4.51 -4.83 -6.94
C GLY A 37 3.01 -5.01 -6.89
N VAL A 38 2.57 -6.25 -7.14
CA VAL A 38 1.18 -6.70 -6.99
C VAL A 38 1.19 -8.08 -6.37
N ARG A 39 0.35 -8.28 -5.35
CA ARG A 39 0.02 -9.60 -4.84
C ARG A 39 -1.31 -10.03 -5.42
N LYS A 40 -1.29 -11.10 -6.20
CA LYS A 40 -2.50 -11.62 -6.83
C LYS A 40 -3.45 -12.22 -5.80
N SER A 41 -4.75 -11.97 -5.96
CA SER A 41 -5.82 -12.55 -5.14
C SER A 41 -5.60 -12.36 -3.63
N TYR A 42 -4.97 -11.27 -3.21
CA TYR A 42 -4.58 -11.08 -1.82
C TYR A 42 -5.78 -10.88 -0.91
N TYR A 43 -6.63 -9.91 -1.23
CA TYR A 43 -7.76 -9.56 -0.38
C TYR A 43 -8.93 -10.52 -0.59
N PRO A 44 -9.57 -11.00 0.49
CA PRO A 44 -10.80 -11.75 0.37
C PRO A 44 -11.89 -10.87 -0.24
N ALA A 45 -12.62 -11.45 -1.18
CA ALA A 45 -13.86 -10.90 -1.69
C ALA A 45 -15.01 -11.27 -0.74
N LEU A 46 -16.15 -10.61 -0.92
CA LEU A 46 -17.41 -11.05 -0.31
C LEU A 46 -17.75 -12.48 -0.80
N PRO A 47 -18.54 -13.25 -0.04
CA PRO A 47 -18.97 -14.58 -0.47
C PRO A 47 -19.63 -14.53 -1.85
N GLY A 48 -19.08 -15.28 -2.82
CA GLY A 48 -19.54 -15.29 -4.21
C GLY A 48 -18.73 -14.42 -5.19
N ASP A 49 -17.81 -13.57 -4.69
CA ASP A 49 -16.95 -12.72 -5.51
C ASP A 49 -15.52 -13.28 -5.67
N VAL A 50 -14.82 -12.78 -6.70
CA VAL A 50 -13.42 -13.11 -6.96
C VAL A 50 -12.51 -12.30 -6.03
N ARG A 51 -11.54 -12.97 -5.41
CA ARG A 51 -10.51 -12.33 -4.57
C ARG A 51 -9.84 -11.19 -5.34
N GLU A 52 -9.56 -10.10 -4.64
CA GLU A 52 -8.96 -8.92 -5.25
C GLU A 52 -7.45 -8.90 -5.03
N ASP A 53 -6.71 -8.42 -6.02
CA ASP A 53 -5.28 -8.18 -5.91
C ASP A 53 -4.96 -7.09 -4.86
N ALA A 54 -3.71 -7.01 -4.43
CA ALA A 54 -3.18 -5.90 -3.65
C ALA A 54 -2.04 -5.22 -4.38
N LEU A 55 -2.08 -3.89 -4.48
CA LEU A 55 -0.94 -3.10 -4.91
C LEU A 55 0.03 -2.96 -3.73
N GLN A 56 1.27 -3.39 -3.91
CA GLN A 56 2.33 -3.13 -2.96
C GLN A 56 2.94 -1.76 -3.25
N LEU A 57 2.95 -0.89 -2.25
CA LEU A 57 3.55 0.43 -2.32
C LEU A 57 4.70 0.55 -1.32
N ALA A 58 5.70 1.35 -1.66
CA ALA A 58 6.82 1.68 -0.79
C ALA A 58 7.09 3.18 -0.81
N ARG A 59 7.58 3.71 0.31
CA ARG A 59 8.13 5.06 0.41
C ARG A 59 9.45 4.99 1.17
N ASP A 60 10.48 5.57 0.59
CA ASP A 60 11.77 5.71 1.25
C ASP A 60 11.71 6.88 2.27
N ILE A 61 12.30 6.68 3.44
CA ILE A 61 12.40 7.66 4.53
C ILE A 61 13.87 8.10 4.59
N ALA A 62 14.10 9.41 4.49
CA ALA A 62 15.44 10.02 4.46
C ALA A 62 15.96 10.30 5.87
#